data_AF-X1UMT3-F1
#
_entry.id   AF-X1UMT3-F1
#
_cell.length_a   1.000
_cell.length_b   1.000
_cell.length_c   1.000
_cell.angle_alpha   90.00
_cell.angle_beta   90.00
_cell.angle_gamma   90.00
#
_symmetry.space_group_name_H-M   'P 1'
#
loop_
_entity.id
_entity.type
_entity.pdbx_description
1 polymer ?
#
loop_
_entity_poly.entity_id
_entity_poly.type
_entity_poly.pdbx_seq_one_letter_code
_entity_poly.pdbx_strand_id
1 'polypeptide(L)' 'GDSEVDFTVCQASGVPLIAYRNKSLKADFYIDNLLDILKIL' A
#
# COMPACT_ATOMS: atom_id res chain seq x y z
N GLY A 1 -2.21 2.55 2.19
CA GLY A 1 -1.94 3.99 2.08
C GLY A 1 -2.18 4.45 0.68
N ASP A 2 -2.31 5.74 0.48
CA ASP A 2 -2.43 6.38 -0.85
C ASP A 2 -1.45 7.55 -1.00
N SER A 3 -0.66 7.85 0.02
CA SER A 3 0.24 9.00 0.08
C SER A 3 1.68 8.59 0.41
N GLU A 4 2.66 9.42 0.02
CA GLU A 4 4.09 9.21 0.31
C GLU A 4 4.41 9.13 1.81
N VAL A 5 3.60 9.79 2.65
CA VAL A 5 3.72 9.68 4.12
C VAL A 5 3.45 8.25 4.59
N ASP A 6 2.47 7.56 3.99
CA ASP A 6 2.18 6.17 4.32
C ASP A 6 3.36 5.27 3.97
N PHE A 7 3.96 5.49 2.79
CA PHE A 7 5.16 4.77 2.39
C PHE A 7 6.31 5.00 3.35
N THR A 8 6.57 6.26 3.72
CA THR A 8 7.66 6.62 4.63
C THR A 8 7.50 5.92 6.00
N VAL A 9 6.28 5.91 6.55
CA VAL A 9 5.99 5.28 7.85
C VAL A 9 6.10 3.76 7.77
N CYS A 10 5.51 3.13 6.75
CA CYS A 10 5.58 1.69 6.54
C CYS A 10 7.03 1.22 6.30
N GLN A 11 7.78 1.94 5.47
CA GLN A 11 9.19 1.66 5.21
C GLN A 11 10.04 1.76 6.47
N ALA A 12 9.84 2.82 7.29
CA ALA A 12 10.60 3.01 8.53
C ALA A 12 10.28 1.96 9.60
N SER A 13 9.06 1.39 9.57
CA SER A 13 8.60 0.38 10.53
C SER A 13 8.79 -1.06 10.06
N GLY A 14 9.21 -1.28 8.81
CA GLY A 14 9.33 -2.63 8.22
C GLY A 14 7.98 -3.31 7.98
N VAL A 15 6.89 -2.54 7.93
CA VAL A 15 5.53 -3.06 7.68
C VAL A 15 5.24 -2.98 6.18
N PRO A 16 4.72 -4.06 5.55
CA PRO A 16 4.32 -4.01 4.15
C PRO A 16 3.23 -2.97 3.90
N LEU A 17 3.41 -2.16 2.86
CA LEU A 17 2.43 -1.18 2.42
C LEU A 17 1.59 -1.74 1.27
N ILE A 18 0.27 -1.62 1.42
CA ILE A 18 -0.70 -1.81 0.32
C ILE A 18 -1.14 -0.43 -0.17
N ALA A 19 -0.83 -0.07 -1.42
CA ALA A 19 -1.24 1.16 -2.06
C ALA A 19 -2.66 1.08 -2.63
N TYR A 20 -3.55 2.01 -2.26
CA TYR A 20 -4.92 2.08 -2.75
C TYR A 20 -5.07 3.12 -3.85
N ARG A 21 -5.44 2.68 -5.06
CA ARG A 21 -5.66 3.52 -6.26
C ARG A 21 -4.52 4.46 -6.62
N ASN A 22 -3.32 4.20 -6.11
CA ASN A 22 -2.13 4.99 -6.39
C ASN A 22 -0.99 4.05 -6.80
N LYS A 23 -0.94 3.72 -8.09
CA LYS A 23 0.11 2.85 -8.66
C LYS A 23 1.45 3.57 -8.82
N SER A 24 1.47 4.90 -8.73
CA SER A 24 2.70 5.69 -8.70
C SER A 24 3.37 5.70 -7.33
N LEU A 25 2.63 5.46 -6.25
CA LEU A 25 3.19 5.31 -4.92
C LEU A 25 4.04 4.04 -4.85
N LYS A 26 5.22 4.12 -4.25
CA LYS A 26 6.02 2.94 -3.97
C LYS A 26 5.35 2.12 -2.86
N ALA A 27 5.06 0.85 -3.12
CA ALA A 27 4.39 -0.04 -2.17
C ALA A 27 4.72 -1.51 -2.46
N ASP A 28 4.48 -2.39 -1.48
CA ASP A 28 4.67 -3.84 -1.64
C ASP A 28 3.53 -4.47 -2.44
N PHE A 29 2.31 -3.91 -2.30
CA PHE A 29 1.13 -4.36 -3.03
C PHE A 29 0.29 -3.18 -3.52
N TYR A 30 -0.54 -3.45 -4.52
CA TYR A 30 -1.41 -2.45 -5.16
C TYR A 30 -2.83 -2.98 -5.28
N ILE A 31 -3.80 -2.17 -4.89
CA ILE A 31 -5.23 -2.49 -4.99
C ILE A 31 -6.00 -1.31 -5.59
N ASP A 32 -7.04 -1.61 -6.37
CA ASP A 32 -7.94 -0.61 -6.95
C ASP A 32 -9.31 -0.60 -6.24
N ASN A 33 -9.66 -1.70 -5.58
CA ASN A 33 -10.83 -1.87 -4.71
C ASN A 33 -10.40 -2.39 -3.32
N LEU A 34 -11.06 -1.94 -2.25
CA LEU A 34 -10.77 -2.41 -0.89
C LEU A 34 -10.97 -3.93 -0.72
N LEU A 35 -11.89 -4.53 -1.48
CA LEU A 35 -12.11 -5.98 -1.48
C LEU A 35 -10.96 -6.78 -2.11
N ASP A 36 -10.06 -6.14 -2.87
CA ASP A 36 -8.88 -6.84 -3.42
C ASP A 36 -7.91 -7.29 -2.33
N ILE A 37 -8.02 -6.74 -1.11
CA ILE A 37 -7.25 -7.19 0.06
C ILE A 37 -7.48 -8.70 0.33
N LEU A 38 -8.67 -9.24 0.02
CA LEU A 38 -8.98 -10.66 0.18
C LEU A 38 -8.14 -11.58 -0.73
N LYS A 39 -7.45 -11.04 -1.74
CA LYS A 39 -6.56 -11.79 -2.64
C LYS A 39 -5.10 -11.76 -2.17
N ILE A 40 -4.79 -10.93 -1.18
CA ILE A 40 -3.44 -10.70 -0.64
C ILE A 40 -3.26 -11.46 0.68
N LEU A 41 -4.34 -11.62 1.45
CA LEU A 41 -4.43 -12.45 2.66
C LEU A 41 -4.52 -13.94 2.32
#